data_AF-A0A252CR06-F1
#
_entry.id   AF-A0A252CR06-F1
#
_cell.length_a   1.000
_cell.length_b   1.000
_cell.length_c   1.000
_cell.angle_alpha   90.00
_cell.angle_beta   90.00
_cell.angle_gamma   90.00
#
_symmetry.space_group_name_H-M   'P 1'
#
loop_
_entity.id
_entity.type
_entity.pdbx_description
1 polymer ?
#
loop_
_entity_poly.entity_id
_entity_poly.type
_entity_poly.pdbx_seq_one_letter_code
_entity_poly.pdbx_strand_id
1 'polypeptide(L)'
;MGKVNISELDRRVDNFRSLQLTLRDRWKTIELFDNSEADILIIPSLSIDQRELQKIEGCEHYEERLLFSLMRLRNPRTRLIYVTSMPMHPSIIDYYLQLLPGIPFSHARNRLLLLSTYDSSLKPLSQKILERPRLLERIRQALRQEKAFMVCYNSTDLEAELSLKLDVPLYAAAPDLQIWGSKSGSRQIFAESGVPHPDGSERVWNQQDLAQAASDLWERQPTLQRIVVKLNEGISGEGNALLDLRSIMNVAPGQASIAERVAAISDRFATMRFQSSQEKWENFSGRISELGAIVEAFVEGEIKRSPSVQGRITPTGEIEILSTHDQILGGPDGQIYLGCRFPADEKYRLELQQLGLQVGRKLAEKGALERFGVDFIAVEQENGPWDIQAIEINLRKGGTTHPFMTLKLLTNGRYDLSTGLFYSQQGRPKYYIATDNLQKDRYQGLLPNDLMDIIAHHRLHFDSCTETGTVFHLMGCLSQFGKLGLTSIGDSLQQAEDMYNKVVKVLDEESRSNSQDFPAFSDYDFPMIWDGHNQ
;
A
#
# COMPACT_ATOMS: atom_id res chain seq x y z
N MET A 1 -31.94 -3.37 -15.37
CA MET A 1 -31.44 -3.41 -13.99
C MET A 1 -32.31 -4.35 -13.19
N GLY A 2 -31.87 -5.60 -13.02
CA GLY A 2 -32.60 -6.56 -12.17
C GLY A 2 -32.55 -6.10 -10.72
N LYS A 3 -33.68 -6.15 -10.02
CA LYS A 3 -33.73 -5.95 -8.57
C LYS A 3 -32.80 -6.97 -7.92
N VAL A 4 -31.64 -6.53 -7.43
CA VAL A 4 -30.77 -7.38 -6.60
C VAL A 4 -31.61 -7.79 -5.39
N ASN A 5 -31.82 -9.08 -5.22
CA ASN A 5 -32.62 -9.63 -4.14
C ASN A 5 -31.79 -9.49 -2.84
N ILE A 6 -32.24 -8.65 -1.91
CA ILE A 6 -31.53 -8.36 -0.65
C ILE A 6 -31.17 -9.67 0.09
N SER A 7 -32.06 -10.67 0.05
CA SER A 7 -31.82 -12.00 0.65
C SER A 7 -30.65 -12.78 0.03
N GLU A 8 -30.32 -12.53 -1.24
CA GLU A 8 -29.19 -13.19 -1.91
C GLU A 8 -27.86 -12.52 -1.57
N LEU A 9 -27.87 -11.19 -1.38
CA LEU A 9 -26.70 -10.43 -0.94
C LEU A 9 -26.34 -10.78 0.50
N ASP A 10 -27.32 -10.80 1.41
CA ASP A 10 -27.12 -11.16 2.82
C ASP A 10 -26.56 -12.59 2.92
N ARG A 11 -27.13 -13.53 2.16
CA ARG A 11 -26.63 -14.91 2.09
C ARG A 11 -25.20 -15.00 1.57
N ARG A 12 -24.82 -14.17 0.60
CA ARG A 12 -23.45 -14.13 0.05
C ARG A 12 -22.45 -13.63 1.10
N VAL A 13 -22.80 -12.59 1.84
CA VAL A 13 -21.99 -12.07 2.96
C VAL A 13 -21.84 -13.15 4.04
N ASP A 14 -22.93 -13.80 4.44
CA ASP A 14 -22.89 -14.87 5.45
C ASP A 14 -22.03 -16.06 5.01
N ASN A 15 -22.14 -16.48 3.75
CA ASN A 15 -21.31 -17.54 3.18
C ASN A 15 -19.82 -17.15 3.18
N PHE A 16 -19.50 -15.91 2.79
CA PHE A 16 -18.13 -15.41 2.77
C PHE A 16 -17.56 -15.37 4.19
N ARG A 17 -18.31 -14.85 5.15
CA ARG A 17 -17.91 -14.81 6.57
C ARG A 17 -17.71 -16.21 7.13
N SER A 18 -18.60 -17.15 6.81
CA SER A 18 -18.47 -18.55 7.23
C SER A 18 -17.19 -19.20 6.67
N LEU A 19 -16.91 -19.00 5.38
CA LEU A 19 -15.68 -19.47 4.76
C LEU A 19 -14.44 -18.82 5.40
N GLN A 20 -14.47 -17.49 5.62
CA GLN A 20 -13.39 -16.76 6.27
C GLN A 20 -13.16 -17.20 7.72
N LEU A 21 -14.20 -17.59 8.46
CA LEU A 21 -14.06 -18.10 9.83
C LEU A 21 -13.26 -19.41 9.91
N THR A 22 -13.27 -20.23 8.84
CA THR A 22 -12.44 -21.45 8.75
C THR A 22 -10.95 -21.13 8.84
N LEU A 23 -10.55 -19.87 8.66
CA LEU A 23 -9.18 -19.45 8.91
C LEU A 23 -8.77 -19.72 10.36
N ARG A 24 -9.66 -19.53 11.34
CA ARG A 24 -9.35 -19.77 12.76
C ARG A 24 -8.94 -21.22 13.04
N ASP A 25 -9.58 -22.17 12.37
CA ASP A 25 -9.31 -23.60 12.55
C ASP A 25 -7.94 -23.99 11.99
N ARG A 26 -7.51 -23.27 10.95
CA ARG A 26 -6.20 -23.43 10.29
C ARG A 26 -5.08 -22.71 11.05
N TRP A 27 -5.40 -21.66 11.82
CA TRP A 27 -4.43 -20.75 12.46
C TRP A 27 -4.69 -20.50 13.94
N LYS A 28 -4.07 -21.33 14.77
CA LYS A 28 -4.14 -21.21 16.23
C LYS A 28 -3.16 -20.19 16.83
N THR A 29 -2.03 -19.93 16.15
CA THR A 29 -1.02 -18.95 16.58
C THR A 29 -0.35 -18.28 15.38
N ILE A 30 0.26 -17.11 15.61
CA ILE A 30 1.07 -16.40 14.61
C ILE A 30 2.23 -17.25 14.08
N GLU A 31 2.94 -17.96 14.96
CA GLU A 31 4.08 -18.80 14.57
C GLU A 31 3.68 -19.96 13.67
N LEU A 32 2.50 -20.56 13.95
CA LEU A 32 1.92 -21.60 13.11
C LEU A 32 1.52 -21.03 11.74
N PHE A 33 1.03 -19.79 11.67
CA PHE A 33 0.71 -19.14 10.39
C PHE A 33 1.95 -19.03 9.49
N ASP A 34 3.06 -18.54 10.02
CA ASP A 34 4.24 -18.28 9.19
C ASP A 34 5.02 -19.56 8.81
N ASN A 35 4.88 -20.65 9.57
CA ASN A 35 5.65 -21.90 9.37
C ASN A 35 4.84 -23.14 8.97
N SER A 36 3.50 -23.05 8.92
CA SER A 36 2.64 -24.19 8.54
C SER A 36 2.81 -24.59 7.07
N GLU A 37 2.37 -25.81 6.76
CA GLU A 37 2.19 -26.25 5.38
C GLU A 37 0.97 -25.57 4.79
N ALA A 38 1.15 -24.84 3.69
CA ALA A 38 0.07 -24.08 3.07
C ALA A 38 0.20 -23.98 1.55
N ASP A 39 -0.94 -23.91 0.87
CA ASP A 39 -1.04 -23.46 -0.51
C ASP A 39 -1.53 -22.00 -0.49
N ILE A 40 -0.70 -21.07 -0.96
CA ILE A 40 -1.05 -19.65 -0.92
C ILE A 40 -1.38 -19.19 -2.35
N LEU A 41 -2.63 -18.78 -2.54
CA LEU A 41 -3.10 -18.17 -3.78
C LEU A 41 -2.90 -16.66 -3.70
N ILE A 42 -1.99 -16.13 -4.51
CA ILE A 42 -1.71 -14.69 -4.58
C ILE A 42 -2.49 -14.11 -5.75
N ILE A 43 -3.45 -13.24 -5.42
CA ILE A 43 -4.27 -12.49 -6.37
C ILE A 43 -3.97 -11.00 -6.17
N PRO A 44 -2.95 -10.44 -6.84
CA PRO A 44 -2.57 -9.03 -6.71
C PRO A 44 -3.53 -8.10 -7.47
N SER A 45 -4.85 -8.35 -7.34
CA SER A 45 -5.93 -7.57 -7.97
C SER A 45 -6.01 -6.15 -7.40
N LEU A 46 -6.09 -5.17 -8.29
CA LEU A 46 -6.30 -3.75 -7.98
C LEU A 46 -7.76 -3.39 -8.24
N SER A 47 -8.65 -3.92 -7.42
CA SER A 47 -10.08 -3.64 -7.40
C SER A 47 -10.37 -2.29 -6.72
N ILE A 48 -9.86 -1.20 -7.30
CA ILE A 48 -10.10 0.19 -6.85
C ILE A 48 -10.70 1.02 -7.98
N ASP A 49 -11.15 2.24 -7.64
CA ASP A 49 -11.68 3.18 -8.63
C ASP A 49 -10.68 3.36 -9.78
N GLN A 50 -11.13 3.01 -10.97
CA GLN A 50 -10.32 3.04 -12.19
C GLN A 50 -9.93 4.48 -12.57
N ARG A 51 -10.73 5.48 -12.17
CA ARG A 51 -10.41 6.91 -12.36
C ARG A 51 -9.17 7.30 -11.56
N GLU A 52 -8.97 6.71 -10.38
CA GLU A 52 -7.79 6.94 -9.55
C GLU A 52 -6.58 6.18 -10.09
N LEU A 53 -6.76 4.92 -10.51
CA LEU A 53 -5.68 4.12 -11.10
C LEU A 53 -5.08 4.74 -12.36
N GLN A 54 -5.90 5.36 -13.20
CA GLN A 54 -5.46 6.02 -14.44
C GLN A 54 -4.53 7.21 -14.20
N LYS A 55 -4.56 7.80 -13.00
CA LYS A 55 -3.67 8.91 -12.62
C LYS A 55 -2.26 8.43 -12.25
N ILE A 56 -2.09 7.12 -12.05
CA ILE A 56 -0.84 6.52 -11.57
C ILE A 56 -0.10 5.86 -12.74
N GLU A 57 1.04 6.43 -13.12
CA GLU A 57 1.91 5.84 -14.13
C GLU A 57 2.52 4.51 -13.67
N GLY A 58 2.51 3.53 -14.58
CA GLY A 58 3.01 2.17 -14.35
C GLY A 58 2.11 1.29 -13.47
N CYS A 59 0.85 1.68 -13.22
CA CYS A 59 -0.04 0.91 -12.35
C CYS A 59 -0.33 -0.52 -12.86
N GLU A 60 -0.19 -0.78 -14.16
CA GLU A 60 -0.31 -2.11 -14.77
C GLU A 60 0.73 -3.13 -14.27
N HIS A 61 1.87 -2.65 -13.76
CA HIS A 61 2.92 -3.48 -13.17
C HIS A 61 2.80 -3.62 -11.65
N TYR A 62 1.80 -3.01 -11.02
CA TYR A 62 1.63 -3.11 -9.56
C TYR A 62 1.31 -4.54 -9.10
N GLU A 63 0.96 -5.42 -10.02
CA GLU A 63 0.91 -6.85 -9.72
C GLU A 63 2.26 -7.40 -9.24
N GLU A 64 3.40 -6.77 -9.57
CA GLU A 64 4.73 -7.15 -9.11
C GLU A 64 4.99 -6.81 -7.62
N ARG A 65 4.26 -5.87 -7.02
CA ARG A 65 4.45 -5.47 -5.60
C ARG A 65 4.08 -6.58 -4.60
N LEU A 66 3.41 -7.68 -4.98
CA LEU A 66 3.23 -8.85 -4.10
C LEU A 66 4.29 -9.94 -4.33
N LEU A 67 5.28 -9.72 -5.21
CA LEU A 67 6.34 -10.70 -5.46
C LEU A 67 7.21 -10.98 -4.24
N PHE A 68 7.23 -10.10 -3.23
CA PHE A 68 7.80 -10.44 -1.90
C PHE A 68 7.22 -11.75 -1.34
N SER A 69 5.99 -12.12 -1.73
CA SER A 69 5.34 -13.36 -1.30
C SER A 69 6.12 -14.60 -1.74
N LEU A 70 6.91 -14.54 -2.82
CA LEU A 70 7.80 -15.63 -3.26
C LEU A 70 8.82 -15.98 -2.17
N MET A 71 9.18 -15.03 -1.30
CA MET A 71 10.07 -15.28 -0.16
C MET A 71 9.50 -16.31 0.82
N ARG A 72 8.17 -16.52 0.84
CA ARG A 72 7.52 -17.59 1.63
C ARG A 72 7.88 -19.00 1.15
N LEU A 73 8.39 -19.16 -0.07
CA LEU A 73 8.93 -20.44 -0.55
C LEU A 73 10.17 -20.86 0.24
N ARG A 74 10.73 -20.01 1.11
CA ARG A 74 11.73 -20.44 2.09
C ARG A 74 11.21 -21.57 2.98
N ASN A 75 9.91 -21.60 3.27
CA ASN A 75 9.33 -22.77 3.91
C ASN A 75 9.16 -23.88 2.86
N PRO A 76 9.82 -25.05 3.00
CA PRO A 76 9.76 -26.13 2.02
C PRO A 76 8.36 -26.75 1.88
N ARG A 77 7.47 -26.51 2.86
CA ARG A 77 6.09 -27.01 2.87
C ARG A 77 5.08 -26.03 2.24
N THR A 78 5.53 -24.86 1.82
CA THR A 78 4.68 -23.85 1.16
C THR A 78 4.66 -24.06 -0.34
N ARG A 79 3.48 -23.96 -0.96
CA ARG A 79 3.31 -23.86 -2.41
C ARG A 79 2.65 -22.52 -2.72
N LEU A 80 3.08 -21.88 -3.80
CA LEU A 80 2.53 -20.60 -4.25
C LEU A 80 1.89 -20.76 -5.62
N ILE A 81 0.67 -20.23 -5.74
CA ILE A 81 0.01 -20.00 -7.02
C ILE A 81 -0.08 -18.49 -7.16
N TYR A 82 0.61 -17.94 -8.15
CA TYR A 82 0.60 -16.50 -8.42
C TYR A 82 -0.12 -16.25 -9.73
N VAL A 83 -1.17 -15.45 -9.70
CA VAL A 83 -1.96 -15.12 -10.89
C VAL A 83 -1.70 -13.68 -11.29
N THR A 84 -1.53 -13.42 -12.58
CA THR A 84 -1.34 -12.06 -13.13
C THR A 84 -2.23 -11.79 -14.33
N SER A 85 -2.40 -10.51 -14.64
CA SER A 85 -3.05 -10.04 -15.85
C SER A 85 -2.27 -10.48 -17.08
N MET A 86 -0.97 -10.19 -17.09
CA MET A 86 -0.02 -10.52 -18.16
C MET A 86 1.12 -11.41 -17.65
N PRO A 87 1.73 -12.26 -18.49
CA PRO A 87 2.92 -13.01 -18.09
C PRO A 87 4.03 -12.07 -17.61
N MET A 88 4.63 -12.35 -16.46
CA MET A 88 5.80 -11.63 -15.97
C MET A 88 7.06 -12.09 -16.70
N HIS A 89 8.02 -11.17 -16.90
CA HIS A 89 9.30 -11.51 -17.50
C HIS A 89 10.04 -12.55 -16.64
N PRO A 90 10.61 -13.63 -17.22
CA PRO A 90 11.27 -14.68 -16.44
C PRO A 90 12.39 -14.20 -15.51
N SER A 91 13.20 -13.22 -15.94
CA SER A 91 14.30 -12.69 -15.11
C SER A 91 13.82 -12.01 -13.83
N ILE A 92 12.60 -11.46 -13.82
CA ILE A 92 11.98 -10.91 -12.60
C ILE A 92 11.72 -12.03 -11.59
N ILE A 93 11.17 -13.15 -12.04
CA ILE A 93 10.91 -14.31 -11.17
C ILE A 93 12.22 -14.91 -10.68
N ASP A 94 13.19 -15.04 -11.57
CA ASP A 94 14.50 -15.61 -11.23
C ASP A 94 15.21 -14.76 -10.19
N TYR A 95 15.16 -13.43 -10.33
CA TYR A 95 15.65 -12.48 -9.33
C TYR A 95 15.05 -12.75 -7.93
N TYR A 96 13.72 -12.80 -7.80
CA TYR A 96 13.07 -13.03 -6.50
C TYR A 96 13.39 -14.41 -5.90
N LEU A 97 13.51 -15.44 -6.74
CA LEU A 97 13.86 -16.78 -6.26
C LEU A 97 15.33 -16.88 -5.83
N GLN A 98 16.24 -16.12 -6.46
CA GLN A 98 17.64 -16.04 -6.06
C GLN A 98 17.85 -15.32 -4.71
N LEU A 99 16.92 -14.45 -4.30
CA LEU A 99 16.96 -13.81 -2.97
C LEU A 99 16.71 -14.79 -1.81
N LEU A 100 16.25 -16.02 -2.07
CA LEU A 100 15.92 -17.00 -1.04
C LEU A 100 17.20 -17.58 -0.37
N PRO A 101 17.52 -17.23 0.89
CA PRO A 101 18.72 -17.75 1.52
C PRO A 101 18.59 -19.25 1.82
N GLY A 102 19.64 -20.00 1.51
CA GLY A 102 19.78 -21.41 1.92
C GLY A 102 18.88 -22.42 1.18
N ILE A 103 18.21 -22.02 0.09
CA ILE A 103 17.39 -22.93 -0.72
C ILE A 103 17.86 -22.92 -2.17
N PRO A 104 18.13 -24.09 -2.78
CA PRO A 104 18.43 -24.13 -4.19
C PRO A 104 17.24 -23.63 -5.00
N PHE A 105 17.51 -22.75 -5.97
CA PHE A 105 16.53 -22.13 -6.85
C PHE A 105 15.50 -23.14 -7.41
N SER A 106 15.97 -24.31 -7.88
CA SER A 106 15.12 -25.35 -8.47
C SER A 106 14.05 -25.89 -7.48
N HIS A 107 14.39 -26.00 -6.20
CA HIS A 107 13.46 -26.47 -5.17
C HIS A 107 12.34 -25.47 -4.88
N ALA A 108 12.63 -24.17 -4.92
CA ALA A 108 11.61 -23.13 -4.79
C ALA A 108 10.76 -23.05 -6.07
N ARG A 109 11.39 -23.11 -7.25
CA ARG A 109 10.70 -23.05 -8.55
C ARG A 109 9.67 -24.16 -8.72
N ASN A 110 9.98 -25.39 -8.30
CA ASN A 110 9.06 -26.54 -8.38
C ASN A 110 7.77 -26.39 -7.56
N ARG A 111 7.73 -25.44 -6.61
CA ARG A 111 6.56 -25.17 -5.76
C ARG A 111 5.85 -23.86 -6.12
N LEU A 112 6.28 -23.20 -7.19
CA LEU A 112 5.70 -21.96 -7.72
C LEU A 112 4.97 -22.23 -9.03
N LEU A 113 3.64 -22.08 -9.02
CA LEU A 113 2.82 -22.07 -10.22
C LEU A 113 2.49 -20.63 -10.60
N LEU A 114 2.87 -20.22 -11.80
CA LEU A 114 2.52 -18.92 -12.38
C LEU A 114 1.41 -19.11 -13.41
N LEU A 115 0.33 -18.35 -13.27
CA LEU A 115 -0.79 -18.33 -14.21
C LEU A 115 -1.03 -16.89 -14.66
N SER A 116 -1.44 -16.71 -15.91
CA SER A 116 -1.80 -15.39 -16.43
C SER A 116 -3.13 -15.42 -17.17
N THR A 117 -3.82 -14.28 -17.16
CA THR A 117 -5.10 -14.14 -17.88
C THR A 117 -4.93 -13.72 -19.34
N TYR A 118 -3.73 -13.28 -19.71
CA TYR A 118 -3.38 -12.70 -21.02
C TYR A 118 -4.29 -11.54 -21.40
N ASP A 119 -4.51 -10.62 -20.46
CA ASP A 119 -5.47 -9.53 -20.59
C ASP A 119 -4.86 -8.25 -20.03
N SER A 120 -4.47 -7.34 -20.92
CA SER A 120 -3.87 -6.04 -20.59
C SER A 120 -4.91 -4.95 -20.32
N SER A 121 -6.22 -5.26 -20.31
CA SER A 121 -7.23 -4.26 -19.96
C SER A 121 -7.09 -3.79 -18.51
N LEU A 122 -7.63 -2.61 -18.19
CA LEU A 122 -7.62 -2.07 -16.84
C LEU A 122 -8.60 -2.77 -15.88
N LYS A 123 -9.33 -3.81 -16.33
CA LYS A 123 -10.23 -4.57 -15.45
C LYS A 123 -9.43 -5.13 -14.25
N PRO A 124 -10.01 -5.15 -13.03
CA PRO A 124 -9.38 -5.82 -11.90
C PRO A 124 -9.08 -7.30 -12.20
N LEU A 125 -7.94 -7.79 -11.73
CA LEU A 125 -7.51 -9.17 -11.96
C LEU A 125 -8.55 -10.21 -11.47
N SER A 126 -9.17 -9.97 -10.32
CA SER A 126 -10.23 -10.85 -9.82
C SER A 126 -11.39 -10.98 -10.81
N GLN A 127 -11.81 -9.86 -11.43
CA GLN A 127 -12.83 -9.89 -12.48
C GLN A 127 -12.35 -10.68 -13.71
N LYS A 128 -11.12 -10.45 -14.16
CA LYS A 128 -10.53 -11.20 -15.30
C LYS A 128 -10.54 -12.72 -15.03
N ILE A 129 -10.28 -13.15 -13.80
CA ILE A 129 -10.31 -14.56 -13.40
C ILE A 129 -11.75 -15.09 -13.37
N LEU A 130 -12.69 -14.34 -12.77
CA LEU A 130 -14.11 -14.71 -12.68
C LEU A 130 -14.75 -14.90 -14.07
N GLU A 131 -14.36 -14.08 -15.04
CA GLU A 131 -14.79 -14.18 -16.45
C GLU A 131 -14.22 -15.42 -17.19
N ARG A 132 -13.31 -16.20 -16.55
CA ARG A 132 -12.58 -17.33 -17.17
C ARG A 132 -12.79 -18.65 -16.41
N PRO A 133 -13.90 -19.38 -16.66
CA PRO A 133 -14.22 -20.64 -15.96
C PRO A 133 -13.12 -21.71 -16.02
N ARG A 134 -12.42 -21.83 -17.16
CA ARG A 134 -11.30 -22.78 -17.31
C ARG A 134 -10.09 -22.39 -16.44
N LEU A 135 -9.84 -21.10 -16.25
CA LEU A 135 -8.75 -20.64 -15.37
C LEU A 135 -9.12 -20.87 -13.90
N LEU A 136 -10.35 -20.56 -13.50
CA LEU A 136 -10.87 -20.89 -12.17
C LEU A 136 -10.68 -22.38 -11.85
N GLU A 137 -11.05 -23.26 -12.77
CA GLU A 137 -10.91 -24.71 -12.58
C GLU A 137 -9.43 -25.13 -12.46
N ARG A 138 -8.53 -24.55 -13.26
CA ARG A 138 -7.09 -24.79 -13.15
C ARG A 138 -6.52 -24.35 -11.80
N ILE A 139 -6.95 -23.19 -11.30
CA ILE A 139 -6.55 -22.69 -9.97
C ILE A 139 -7.06 -23.67 -8.90
N ARG A 140 -8.34 -24.06 -8.97
CA ARG A 140 -8.96 -24.99 -8.02
C ARG A 140 -8.24 -26.34 -7.98
N GLN A 141 -7.89 -26.90 -9.14
CA GLN A 141 -7.16 -28.18 -9.25
C GLN A 141 -5.72 -28.11 -8.72
N ALA A 142 -5.08 -26.94 -8.78
CA ALA A 142 -3.72 -26.76 -8.28
C ALA A 142 -3.66 -26.69 -6.74
N LEU A 143 -4.76 -26.31 -6.09
CA LEU A 143 -4.85 -26.04 -4.65
C LEU A 143 -5.31 -27.25 -3.85
N ARG A 144 -4.69 -27.46 -2.70
CA ARG A 144 -5.18 -28.32 -1.61
C ARG A 144 -6.12 -27.50 -0.75
N GLN A 145 -7.42 -27.58 -1.01
CA GLN A 145 -8.43 -26.67 -0.45
C GLN A 145 -8.38 -26.54 1.08
N GLU A 146 -8.12 -27.64 1.78
CA GLU A 146 -8.02 -27.70 3.24
C GLU A 146 -6.78 -26.99 3.81
N LYS A 147 -5.76 -26.77 2.98
CA LYS A 147 -4.50 -26.06 3.33
C LYS A 147 -4.36 -24.72 2.61
N ALA A 148 -5.37 -24.31 1.84
CA ALA A 148 -5.27 -23.14 0.98
C ALA A 148 -5.75 -21.86 1.66
N PHE A 149 -5.18 -20.73 1.28
CA PHE A 149 -5.79 -19.42 1.51
C PHE A 149 -5.42 -18.43 0.41
N MET A 150 -6.27 -17.43 0.24
CA MET A 150 -6.09 -16.39 -0.75
C MET A 150 -5.57 -15.10 -0.10
N VAL A 151 -4.68 -14.40 -0.79
CA VAL A 151 -4.13 -13.10 -0.41
C VAL A 151 -4.31 -12.12 -1.56
N CYS A 152 -4.76 -10.90 -1.27
CA CYS A 152 -4.95 -9.82 -2.23
C CYS A 152 -4.44 -8.47 -1.73
N TYR A 153 -4.40 -7.44 -2.59
CA TYR A 153 -4.18 -6.06 -2.15
C TYR A 153 -5.37 -5.51 -1.38
N ASN A 154 -6.52 -5.52 -2.05
CA ASN A 154 -7.78 -4.95 -1.61
C ASN A 154 -8.82 -6.07 -1.57
N SER A 155 -9.72 -5.99 -0.61
CA SER A 155 -10.77 -6.98 -0.43
C SER A 155 -12.10 -6.33 -0.74
N THR A 156 -12.51 -6.44 -2.00
CA THR A 156 -13.81 -5.98 -2.48
C THR A 156 -14.75 -7.16 -2.76
N ASP A 157 -15.95 -6.87 -3.23
CA ASP A 157 -16.92 -7.89 -3.63
C ASP A 157 -16.36 -8.85 -4.70
N LEU A 158 -15.44 -8.40 -5.55
CA LEU A 158 -14.78 -9.23 -6.55
C LEU A 158 -13.88 -10.30 -5.91
N GLU A 159 -13.08 -9.91 -4.91
CA GLU A 159 -12.23 -10.86 -4.18
C GLU A 159 -13.07 -11.81 -3.32
N ALA A 160 -14.15 -11.33 -2.71
CA ALA A 160 -15.09 -12.19 -2.00
C ALA A 160 -15.80 -13.18 -2.94
N GLU A 161 -16.18 -12.77 -4.16
CA GLU A 161 -16.73 -13.68 -5.16
C GLU A 161 -15.75 -14.79 -5.52
N LEU A 162 -14.51 -14.38 -5.81
CA LEU A 162 -13.46 -15.29 -6.23
C LEU A 162 -13.15 -16.31 -5.13
N SER A 163 -13.10 -15.84 -3.88
CA SER A 163 -12.94 -16.69 -2.68
C SER A 163 -14.06 -17.74 -2.61
N LEU A 164 -15.32 -17.35 -2.76
CA LEU A 164 -16.47 -18.25 -2.73
C LEU A 164 -16.49 -19.23 -3.91
N LYS A 165 -16.13 -18.77 -5.12
CA LYS A 165 -16.10 -19.63 -6.32
C LYS A 165 -15.01 -20.69 -6.26
N LEU A 166 -13.88 -20.38 -5.62
CA LEU A 166 -12.77 -21.32 -5.45
C LEU A 166 -12.92 -22.20 -4.20
N ASP A 167 -13.81 -21.83 -3.27
CA ASP A 167 -13.93 -22.39 -1.92
C ASP A 167 -12.60 -22.30 -1.15
N VAL A 168 -11.98 -21.11 -1.22
CA VAL A 168 -10.68 -20.82 -0.59
C VAL A 168 -10.83 -19.57 0.26
N PRO A 169 -10.55 -19.62 1.57
CA PRO A 169 -10.79 -18.49 2.45
C PRO A 169 -9.82 -17.34 2.16
N LEU A 170 -10.37 -16.12 2.16
CA LEU A 170 -9.63 -14.88 1.93
C LEU A 170 -9.04 -14.33 3.22
N TYR A 171 -7.71 -14.23 3.27
CA TYR A 171 -6.97 -13.60 4.37
C TYR A 171 -6.79 -12.09 4.13
N ALA A 172 -7.89 -11.36 4.36
CA ALA A 172 -7.97 -9.90 4.30
C ALA A 172 -9.22 -9.42 5.08
N ALA A 173 -9.34 -8.12 5.36
CA ALA A 173 -10.57 -7.56 5.90
C ALA A 173 -11.76 -7.86 4.97
N ALA A 174 -12.93 -8.20 5.50
CA ALA A 174 -14.10 -8.47 4.66
C ALA A 174 -14.57 -7.19 3.90
N PRO A 175 -15.21 -7.31 2.73
CA PRO A 175 -15.62 -6.15 1.94
C PRO A 175 -16.54 -5.17 2.69
N ASP A 176 -17.46 -5.68 3.51
CA ASP A 176 -18.38 -4.90 4.32
C ASP A 176 -17.67 -4.07 5.43
N LEU A 177 -16.43 -4.42 5.75
CA LEU A 177 -15.60 -3.68 6.72
C LEU A 177 -14.76 -2.56 6.09
N GLN A 178 -14.73 -2.45 4.76
CA GLN A 178 -13.98 -1.39 4.07
C GLN A 178 -14.49 0.01 4.44
N ILE A 179 -15.73 0.12 4.94
CA ILE A 179 -16.27 1.37 5.51
C ILE A 179 -15.35 1.97 6.57
N TRP A 180 -14.67 1.15 7.38
CA TRP A 180 -13.76 1.62 8.44
C TRP A 180 -12.43 2.17 7.91
N GLY A 181 -12.11 1.93 6.63
CA GLY A 181 -11.01 2.59 5.92
C GLY A 181 -11.42 3.84 5.16
N SER A 182 -12.72 4.18 5.10
CA SER A 182 -13.17 5.46 4.55
C SER A 182 -12.77 6.61 5.49
N LYS A 183 -12.79 7.85 5.00
CA LYS A 183 -12.44 9.01 5.84
C LYS A 183 -13.39 9.15 7.04
N SER A 184 -14.70 9.05 6.80
CA SER A 184 -15.69 9.10 7.88
C SER A 184 -15.60 7.91 8.84
N GLY A 185 -15.42 6.69 8.33
CA GLY A 185 -15.25 5.49 9.17
C GLY A 185 -13.96 5.52 10.00
N SER A 186 -12.87 6.05 9.43
CA SER A 186 -11.60 6.25 10.15
C SER A 186 -11.80 7.16 11.36
N ARG A 187 -12.45 8.32 11.16
CA ARG A 187 -12.77 9.26 12.25
C ARG A 187 -13.61 8.62 13.34
N GLN A 188 -14.61 7.83 12.97
CA GLN A 188 -15.43 7.10 13.94
C GLN A 188 -14.57 6.13 14.77
N ILE A 189 -13.68 5.36 14.14
CA ILE A 189 -12.77 4.47 14.86
C ILE A 189 -11.81 5.24 15.76
N PHE A 190 -11.28 6.39 15.32
CA PHE A 190 -10.41 7.22 16.16
C PHE A 190 -11.13 7.72 17.41
N ALA A 191 -12.36 8.25 17.24
CA ALA A 191 -13.20 8.68 18.35
C ALA A 191 -13.54 7.52 19.31
N GLU A 192 -13.96 6.37 18.78
CA GLU A 192 -14.26 5.16 19.58
C GLU A 192 -13.02 4.59 20.30
N SER A 193 -11.81 4.88 19.80
CA SER A 193 -10.53 4.40 20.35
C SER A 193 -9.89 5.40 21.31
N GLY A 194 -10.41 6.64 21.41
CA GLY A 194 -9.77 7.72 22.16
C GLY A 194 -8.45 8.22 21.56
N VAL A 195 -8.25 8.00 20.26
CA VAL A 195 -7.04 8.43 19.54
C VAL A 195 -7.22 9.88 19.08
N PRO A 196 -6.26 10.79 19.35
CA PRO A 196 -6.33 12.17 18.88
C PRO A 196 -6.44 12.21 17.36
N HIS A 197 -7.35 13.03 16.85
CA HIS A 197 -7.54 13.29 15.43
C HIS A 197 -8.13 14.70 15.25
N PRO A 198 -7.92 15.36 14.10
CA PRO A 198 -8.40 16.72 13.89
C PRO A 198 -9.93 16.81 14.03
N ASP A 199 -10.44 17.92 14.55
CA ASP A 199 -11.88 18.22 14.50
C ASP A 199 -12.35 18.26 13.03
N GLY A 200 -13.59 17.89 12.78
CA GLY A 200 -14.14 17.73 11.45
C GLY A 200 -15.64 17.46 11.45
N SER A 201 -16.16 17.10 10.30
CA SER A 201 -17.59 16.84 10.11
C SER A 201 -17.92 15.36 9.98
N GLU A 202 -19.21 15.06 10.10
CA GLU A 202 -19.78 13.86 9.53
C GLU A 202 -19.73 13.92 7.98
N ARG A 203 -20.04 12.79 7.34
CA ARG A 203 -20.09 12.68 5.88
C ARG A 203 -21.30 13.41 5.32
N VAL A 204 -21.06 14.30 4.36
CA VAL A 204 -22.07 15.04 3.60
C VAL A 204 -22.09 14.61 2.13
N TRP A 205 -23.19 14.90 1.42
CA TRP A 205 -23.46 14.35 0.08
C TRP A 205 -23.71 15.40 -1.01
N ASN A 206 -23.67 16.68 -0.65
CA ASN A 206 -23.83 17.76 -1.60
C ASN A 206 -23.02 19.00 -1.17
N GLN A 207 -22.87 19.93 -2.12
CA GLN A 207 -22.09 21.15 -1.93
C GLN A 207 -22.62 22.05 -0.81
N GLN A 208 -23.95 22.17 -0.69
CA GLN A 208 -24.56 23.06 0.30
C GLN A 208 -24.27 22.56 1.72
N ASP A 209 -24.47 21.28 1.97
CA ASP A 209 -24.17 20.64 3.25
C ASP A 209 -22.66 20.67 3.55
N LEU A 210 -21.81 20.57 2.52
CA LEU A 210 -20.36 20.72 2.67
C LEU A 210 -19.96 22.14 3.13
N ALA A 211 -20.57 23.17 2.53
CA ALA A 211 -20.33 24.55 2.95
C ALA A 211 -20.85 24.81 4.35
N GLN A 212 -22.00 24.24 4.71
CA GLN A 212 -22.53 24.30 6.08
C GLN A 212 -21.59 23.61 7.06
N ALA A 213 -21.14 22.39 6.77
CA ALA A 213 -20.21 21.65 7.62
C ALA A 213 -18.88 22.39 7.83
N ALA A 214 -18.34 23.02 6.77
CA ALA A 214 -17.15 23.88 6.87
C ALA A 214 -17.41 25.12 7.75
N SER A 215 -18.57 25.75 7.60
CA SER A 215 -18.97 26.90 8.42
C SER A 215 -19.10 26.53 9.90
N ASP A 216 -19.70 25.37 10.19
CA ASP A 216 -19.90 24.87 11.55
C ASP A 216 -18.57 24.49 12.20
N LEU A 217 -17.64 23.90 11.43
CA LEU A 217 -16.28 23.65 11.89
C LEU A 217 -15.54 24.96 12.21
N TRP A 218 -15.66 25.98 11.35
CA TRP A 218 -15.06 27.28 11.59
C TRP A 218 -15.67 27.99 12.81
N GLU A 219 -16.98 27.84 13.05
CA GLU A 219 -17.63 28.37 14.27
C GLU A 219 -17.06 27.73 15.54
N ARG A 220 -16.80 26.41 15.53
CA ARG A 220 -16.16 25.71 16.67
C ARG A 220 -14.71 26.13 16.87
N GLN A 221 -14.02 26.52 15.80
CA GLN A 221 -12.62 26.94 15.84
C GLN A 221 -12.37 28.23 15.05
N PRO A 222 -12.72 29.41 15.60
CA PRO A 222 -12.66 30.69 14.88
C PRO A 222 -11.25 31.09 14.39
N THR A 223 -10.21 30.51 14.97
CA THR A 223 -8.80 30.77 14.64
C THR A 223 -8.27 29.91 13.49
N LEU A 224 -9.09 29.02 12.91
CA LEU A 224 -8.66 28.19 11.78
C LEU A 224 -8.23 29.07 10.60
N GLN A 225 -7.06 28.75 10.05
CA GLN A 225 -6.57 29.37 8.82
C GLN A 225 -7.02 28.60 7.59
N ARG A 226 -7.16 27.27 7.73
CA ARG A 226 -7.42 26.36 6.62
C ARG A 226 -8.30 25.19 7.06
N ILE A 227 -9.09 24.71 6.11
CA ILE A 227 -9.88 23.48 6.22
C ILE A 227 -9.44 22.53 5.10
N VAL A 228 -9.36 21.23 5.40
CA VAL A 228 -9.19 20.18 4.39
C VAL A 228 -10.56 19.62 4.05
N VAL A 229 -10.93 19.72 2.79
CA VAL A 229 -12.04 18.96 2.21
C VAL A 229 -11.48 17.63 1.71
N LYS A 230 -12.09 16.51 2.11
CA LYS A 230 -11.67 15.17 1.67
C LYS A 230 -12.87 14.41 1.10
N LEU A 231 -12.74 13.84 -0.09
CA LEU A 231 -13.67 12.81 -0.56
C LEU A 231 -13.61 11.61 0.39
N ASN A 232 -14.75 11.01 0.70
CA ASN A 232 -14.84 9.97 1.71
C ASN A 232 -14.05 8.70 1.33
N GLU A 233 -13.89 8.46 0.03
CA GLU A 233 -13.06 7.43 -0.54
C GLU A 233 -12.08 8.10 -1.51
N GLY A 234 -10.79 7.85 -1.32
CA GLY A 234 -9.71 8.43 -2.12
C GLY A 234 -8.38 7.79 -1.73
N ILE A 235 -7.39 7.83 -2.63
CA ILE A 235 -6.08 7.19 -2.41
C ILE A 235 -4.99 8.24 -2.61
N SER A 236 -3.88 8.10 -1.88
CA SER A 236 -2.66 8.92 -2.06
C SER A 236 -2.88 10.44 -1.97
N GLY A 237 -3.90 10.89 -1.23
CA GLY A 237 -4.21 12.31 -1.06
C GLY A 237 -4.85 12.99 -2.28
N GLU A 238 -5.12 12.28 -3.37
CA GLU A 238 -5.67 12.88 -4.60
C GLU A 238 -7.10 13.43 -4.41
N GLY A 239 -7.86 12.84 -3.48
CA GLY A 239 -9.19 13.28 -3.08
C GLY A 239 -9.22 14.41 -2.03
N ASN A 240 -8.08 15.10 -1.79
CA ASN A 240 -8.00 16.20 -0.83
C ASN A 240 -7.97 17.57 -1.55
N ALA A 241 -8.64 18.55 -0.97
CA ALA A 241 -8.58 19.95 -1.38
C ALA A 241 -8.44 20.86 -0.15
N LEU A 242 -7.60 21.89 -0.25
CA LEU A 242 -7.43 22.87 0.81
C LEU A 242 -8.28 24.12 0.57
N LEU A 243 -9.11 24.46 1.55
CA LEU A 243 -9.87 25.70 1.64
C LEU A 243 -9.12 26.69 2.52
N ASP A 244 -8.74 27.85 1.97
CA ASP A 244 -8.04 28.91 2.68
C ASP A 244 -9.00 29.96 3.23
N LEU A 245 -9.19 29.95 4.56
CA LEU A 245 -10.12 30.84 5.27
C LEU A 245 -9.58 32.27 5.41
N ARG A 246 -8.25 32.47 5.31
CA ARG A 246 -7.63 33.80 5.44
C ARG A 246 -8.13 34.77 4.38
N SER A 247 -8.52 34.24 3.22
CA SER A 247 -9.07 35.00 2.10
C SER A 247 -10.52 35.48 2.30
N ILE A 248 -11.20 35.02 3.35
CA ILE A 248 -12.61 35.31 3.67
C ILE A 248 -12.83 35.70 5.13
N MET A 249 -11.80 36.24 5.81
CA MET A 249 -11.87 36.64 7.22
C MET A 249 -12.97 37.68 7.53
N ASN A 250 -13.45 38.41 6.52
CA ASN A 250 -14.57 39.34 6.66
C ASN A 250 -15.90 38.65 7.00
N VAL A 251 -16.01 37.33 6.82
CA VAL A 251 -17.18 36.53 7.21
C VAL A 251 -16.88 35.52 8.32
N ALA A 252 -15.75 35.68 9.02
CA ALA A 252 -15.37 34.83 10.15
C ALA A 252 -16.45 34.78 11.24
N PRO A 253 -16.43 33.78 12.15
CA PRO A 253 -17.34 33.73 13.30
C PRO A 253 -17.41 35.07 14.04
N GLY A 254 -18.63 35.57 14.25
CA GLY A 254 -18.89 36.87 14.86
C GLY A 254 -18.79 38.09 13.93
N GLN A 255 -18.37 37.94 12.66
CA GLN A 255 -18.25 39.05 11.69
C GLN A 255 -19.40 39.12 10.68
N ALA A 256 -20.05 37.99 10.39
CA ALA A 256 -21.17 37.89 9.45
C ALA A 256 -22.19 36.84 9.90
N SER A 257 -23.38 36.86 9.30
CA SER A 257 -24.38 35.81 9.52
C SER A 257 -23.89 34.46 9.00
N ILE A 258 -24.46 33.37 9.53
CA ILE A 258 -24.14 32.00 9.08
C ILE A 258 -24.41 31.86 7.58
N ALA A 259 -25.51 32.42 7.08
CA ALA A 259 -25.86 32.35 5.66
C ALA A 259 -24.83 33.04 4.76
N GLU A 260 -24.34 34.21 5.14
CA GLU A 260 -23.29 34.92 4.40
C GLU A 260 -21.97 34.14 4.41
N ARG A 261 -21.62 33.52 5.53
CA ARG A 261 -20.41 32.71 5.65
C ARG A 261 -20.48 31.45 4.80
N VAL A 262 -21.61 30.73 4.84
CA VAL A 262 -21.85 29.53 4.02
C VAL A 262 -21.77 29.87 2.53
N ALA A 263 -22.38 30.99 2.11
CA ALA A 263 -22.28 31.46 0.74
C ALA A 263 -20.82 31.76 0.34
N ALA A 264 -20.09 32.51 1.16
CA ALA A 264 -18.69 32.83 0.91
C ALA A 264 -17.79 31.58 0.86
N ILE A 265 -18.02 30.58 1.71
CA ILE A 265 -17.31 29.30 1.66
C ILE A 265 -17.61 28.57 0.35
N SER A 266 -18.90 28.48 -0.01
CA SER A 266 -19.33 27.82 -1.25
C SER A 266 -18.68 28.45 -2.49
N ASP A 267 -18.59 29.79 -2.53
CA ASP A 267 -17.94 30.53 -3.62
C ASP A 267 -16.44 30.21 -3.75
N ARG A 268 -15.78 29.78 -2.65
CA ARG A 268 -14.36 29.42 -2.64
C ARG A 268 -14.09 28.00 -3.15
N PHE A 269 -15.09 27.13 -3.22
CA PHE A 269 -14.88 25.75 -3.66
C PHE A 269 -14.25 25.63 -5.05
N ALA A 270 -14.64 26.50 -5.99
CA ALA A 270 -14.06 26.57 -7.33
C ALA A 270 -12.56 26.93 -7.34
N THR A 271 -12.06 27.55 -6.26
CA THR A 271 -10.68 28.06 -6.13
C THR A 271 -9.88 27.35 -5.05
N MET A 272 -10.39 26.25 -4.49
CA MET A 272 -9.64 25.43 -3.54
C MET A 272 -8.35 24.91 -4.18
N ARG A 273 -7.37 24.62 -3.34
CA ARG A 273 -6.10 24.05 -3.77
C ARG A 273 -6.20 22.52 -3.76
N PHE A 274 -6.48 21.94 -4.92
CA PHE A 274 -6.52 20.50 -5.13
C PHE A 274 -5.11 19.90 -5.13
N GLN A 275 -4.96 18.72 -4.53
CA GLN A 275 -3.66 18.07 -4.37
C GLN A 275 -3.24 17.27 -5.61
N SER A 276 -4.20 16.83 -6.42
CA SER A 276 -3.93 16.24 -7.73
C SER A 276 -3.96 17.31 -8.82
N SER A 277 -2.98 17.30 -9.73
CA SER A 277 -2.90 18.22 -10.87
C SER A 277 -4.04 18.05 -11.87
N GLN A 278 -4.74 16.91 -11.82
CA GLN A 278 -5.87 16.58 -12.69
C GLN A 278 -7.23 16.89 -12.03
N GLU A 279 -7.24 17.30 -10.76
CA GLU A 279 -8.47 17.63 -10.02
C GLU A 279 -8.79 19.12 -10.09
N LYS A 280 -10.08 19.42 -10.28
CA LYS A 280 -10.70 20.74 -10.27
C LYS A 280 -12.03 20.63 -9.52
N TRP A 281 -12.72 21.75 -9.31
CA TRP A 281 -14.00 21.68 -8.61
C TRP A 281 -15.06 20.91 -9.39
N GLU A 282 -15.05 20.97 -10.73
CA GLU A 282 -16.10 20.35 -11.56
C GLU A 282 -16.09 18.82 -11.45
N ASN A 283 -14.92 18.18 -11.52
CA ASN A 283 -14.81 16.73 -11.32
C ASN A 283 -14.88 16.35 -9.83
N PHE A 284 -14.30 17.14 -8.93
CA PHE A 284 -14.36 16.86 -7.50
C PHE A 284 -15.81 16.89 -6.97
N SER A 285 -16.58 17.93 -7.30
CA SER A 285 -17.97 18.09 -6.85
C SER A 285 -18.90 17.01 -7.39
N GLY A 286 -18.67 16.57 -8.63
CA GLY A 286 -19.39 15.44 -9.23
C GLY A 286 -19.23 14.13 -8.45
N ARG A 287 -18.15 13.98 -7.69
CA ARG A 287 -17.90 12.79 -6.84
C ARG A 287 -18.48 12.90 -5.45
N ILE A 288 -18.88 14.09 -4.99
CA ILE A 288 -19.46 14.26 -3.65
C ILE A 288 -20.79 13.51 -3.53
N SER A 289 -21.61 13.50 -4.58
CA SER A 289 -22.86 12.74 -4.59
C SER A 289 -22.65 11.22 -4.67
N GLU A 290 -21.52 10.77 -5.21
CA GLU A 290 -21.16 9.35 -5.34
C GLU A 290 -20.53 8.80 -4.05
N LEU A 291 -19.55 9.52 -3.49
CA LEU A 291 -18.69 9.04 -2.40
C LEU A 291 -19.02 9.68 -1.05
N GLY A 292 -19.57 10.89 -1.09
CA GLY A 292 -19.62 11.81 0.04
C GLY A 292 -18.30 12.53 0.27
N ALA A 293 -18.33 13.57 1.10
CA ALA A 293 -17.16 14.33 1.52
C ALA A 293 -17.21 14.64 3.02
N ILE A 294 -16.05 14.96 3.58
CA ILE A 294 -15.91 15.49 4.94
C ILE A 294 -15.07 16.77 4.90
N VAL A 295 -15.18 17.57 5.96
CA VAL A 295 -14.23 18.64 6.27
C VAL A 295 -13.47 18.31 7.54
N GLU A 296 -12.21 18.70 7.60
CA GLU A 296 -11.37 18.60 8.79
C GLU A 296 -10.55 19.87 8.99
N ALA A 297 -10.26 20.19 10.24
CA ALA A 297 -9.29 21.21 10.60
C ALA A 297 -7.94 20.85 9.99
N PHE A 298 -7.33 21.79 9.26
CA PHE A 298 -5.96 21.59 8.80
C PHE A 298 -5.00 21.72 9.98
N VAL A 299 -4.18 20.69 10.20
CA VAL A 299 -3.16 20.70 11.26
C VAL A 299 -2.01 21.62 10.85
N GLU A 300 -1.93 22.76 11.51
CA GLU A 300 -0.88 23.76 11.36
C GLU A 300 0.40 23.37 12.10
N GLY A 301 1.54 23.90 11.67
CA GLY A 301 2.83 23.66 12.32
C GLY A 301 4.02 23.96 11.40
N GLU A 302 5.08 24.55 11.97
CA GLU A 302 6.31 24.85 11.21
C GLU A 302 7.09 23.57 10.88
N ILE A 303 7.29 22.71 11.89
CA ILE A 303 7.95 21.42 11.75
C ILE A 303 6.89 20.33 11.83
N LYS A 304 6.53 19.78 10.66
CA LYS A 304 5.50 18.77 10.51
C LYS A 304 6.03 17.54 9.78
N ARG A 305 5.61 16.37 10.24
CA ARG A 305 5.91 15.07 9.63
C ARG A 305 4.63 14.26 9.46
N SER A 306 4.69 13.25 8.61
CA SER A 306 3.55 12.37 8.31
C SER A 306 3.92 10.92 8.61
N PRO A 307 3.99 10.53 9.89
CA PRO A 307 4.33 9.16 10.22
C PRO A 307 3.14 8.21 10.05
N SER A 308 3.42 6.92 10.03
CA SER A 308 2.39 5.88 10.04
C SER A 308 2.77 4.67 10.90
N VAL A 309 1.77 3.87 11.26
CA VAL A 309 1.94 2.57 11.90
C VAL A 309 1.22 1.51 11.08
N GLN A 310 1.83 0.34 10.95
CA GLN A 310 1.23 -0.83 10.33
C GLN A 310 1.00 -1.90 11.40
N GLY A 311 -0.21 -2.46 11.43
CA GLY A 311 -0.58 -3.58 12.28
C GLY A 311 -1.18 -4.73 11.51
N ARG A 312 -1.28 -5.86 12.21
CA ARG A 312 -1.92 -7.10 11.75
C ARG A 312 -2.92 -7.58 12.80
N ILE A 313 -4.12 -7.91 12.38
CA ILE A 313 -5.14 -8.61 13.17
C ILE A 313 -5.17 -10.06 12.69
N THR A 314 -4.97 -11.02 13.61
CA THR A 314 -4.98 -12.44 13.26
C THR A 314 -6.41 -12.97 13.17
N PRO A 315 -6.64 -14.17 12.59
CA PRO A 315 -7.96 -14.81 12.61
C PRO A 315 -8.56 -14.95 14.01
N THR A 316 -7.71 -15.09 15.04
CA THR A 316 -8.11 -15.19 16.45
C THR A 316 -8.44 -13.85 17.11
N GLY A 317 -8.20 -12.72 16.43
CA GLY A 317 -8.41 -11.37 16.95
C GLY A 317 -7.21 -10.77 17.67
N GLU A 318 -6.09 -11.49 17.76
CA GLU A 318 -4.82 -10.95 18.29
C GLU A 318 -4.30 -9.82 17.38
N ILE A 319 -3.79 -8.75 18.00
CA ILE A 319 -3.26 -7.57 17.30
C ILE A 319 -1.75 -7.53 17.48
N GLU A 320 -1.03 -7.41 16.38
CA GLU A 320 0.42 -7.28 16.33
C GLU A 320 0.77 -5.99 15.60
N ILE A 321 1.58 -5.12 16.22
CA ILE A 321 2.19 -4.01 15.49
C ILE A 321 3.40 -4.55 14.73
N LEU A 322 3.42 -4.24 13.43
CA LEU A 322 4.42 -4.73 12.51
C LEU A 322 5.56 -3.73 12.34
N SER A 323 5.23 -2.46 12.15
CA SER A 323 6.21 -1.42 11.86
C SER A 323 5.64 -0.02 12.06
N THR A 324 6.54 0.95 12.22
CA THR A 324 6.26 2.39 12.20
C THR A 324 7.14 3.05 11.15
N HIS A 325 6.63 4.05 10.45
CA HIS A 325 7.34 4.70 9.34
C HIS A 325 7.26 6.21 9.43
N ASP A 326 8.27 6.87 8.86
CA ASP A 326 8.15 8.25 8.41
C ASP A 326 7.95 8.27 6.91
N GLN A 327 6.85 8.87 6.45
CA GLN A 327 6.58 9.00 5.02
C GLN A 327 7.48 10.08 4.40
N ILE A 328 8.03 9.76 3.23
CA ILE A 328 8.74 10.69 2.37
C ILE A 328 7.69 11.28 1.44
N LEU A 329 7.36 12.56 1.66
CA LEU A 329 6.35 13.25 0.87
C LEU A 329 6.97 14.28 -0.07
N GLY A 330 6.31 14.50 -1.21
CA GLY A 330 6.67 15.53 -2.18
C GLY A 330 5.44 16.14 -2.85
N GLY A 331 5.63 16.70 -4.03
CA GLY A 331 4.60 17.48 -4.73
C GLY A 331 4.49 18.91 -4.19
N PRO A 332 3.59 19.74 -4.76
CA PRO A 332 3.52 21.19 -4.49
C PRO A 332 3.27 21.56 -3.02
N ASP A 333 2.58 20.69 -2.28
CA ASP A 333 2.19 20.90 -0.88
C ASP A 333 2.79 19.84 0.08
N GLY A 334 3.69 18.98 -0.40
CA GLY A 334 4.27 17.92 0.41
C GLY A 334 3.25 16.87 0.87
N GLN A 335 2.28 16.52 0.02
CA GLN A 335 1.22 15.55 0.33
C GLN A 335 1.26 14.28 -0.54
N ILE A 336 2.12 14.24 -1.56
CA ILE A 336 2.24 13.07 -2.44
C ILE A 336 3.24 12.08 -1.84
N TYR A 337 2.82 10.83 -1.63
CA TYR A 337 3.67 9.77 -1.12
C TYR A 337 4.75 9.35 -2.13
N LEU A 338 6.02 9.56 -1.79
CA LEU A 338 7.17 9.16 -2.59
C LEU A 338 7.83 7.88 -2.06
N GLY A 339 7.70 7.60 -0.76
CA GLY A 339 8.37 6.47 -0.13
C GLY A 339 8.28 6.54 1.39
N CYS A 340 9.07 5.74 2.08
CA CYS A 340 9.12 5.74 3.53
C CYS A 340 10.51 5.44 4.08
N ARG A 341 10.73 5.88 5.32
CA ARG A 341 11.84 5.49 6.18
C ARG A 341 11.30 4.60 7.30
N PHE A 342 12.05 3.55 7.63
CA PHE A 342 11.75 2.66 8.74
C PHE A 342 12.99 2.50 9.65
N PRO A 343 12.80 2.51 10.98
CA PRO A 343 11.57 2.85 11.69
C PRO A 343 11.27 4.35 11.61
N ALA A 344 10.09 4.76 12.09
CA ALA A 344 9.80 6.15 12.40
C ALA A 344 10.79 6.71 13.45
N ASP A 345 10.90 8.04 13.50
CA ASP A 345 11.75 8.77 14.45
C ASP A 345 11.54 8.30 15.90
N GLU A 346 12.65 8.17 16.63
CA GLU A 346 12.66 7.70 18.01
C GLU A 346 11.85 8.59 18.95
N LYS A 347 11.69 9.88 18.62
CA LYS A 347 10.91 10.84 19.41
C LYS A 347 9.43 10.46 19.56
N TYR A 348 8.85 9.73 18.60
CA TYR A 348 7.41 9.42 18.60
C TYR A 348 7.06 7.98 18.22
N ARG A 349 8.00 7.14 17.75
CA ARG A 349 7.68 5.78 17.27
C ARG A 349 7.01 4.88 18.31
N LEU A 350 7.30 5.05 19.60
CA LEU A 350 6.65 4.26 20.65
C LEU A 350 5.20 4.71 20.87
N GLU A 351 4.94 6.01 20.80
CA GLU A 351 3.59 6.56 20.89
C GLU A 351 2.73 6.13 19.70
N LEU A 352 3.27 6.16 18.47
CA LEU A 352 2.60 5.63 17.27
C LEU A 352 2.18 4.17 17.43
N GLN A 353 3.01 3.33 18.05
CA GLN A 353 2.66 1.93 18.31
C GLN A 353 1.48 1.82 19.28
N GLN A 354 1.45 2.63 20.33
CA GLN A 354 0.35 2.62 21.30
C GLN A 354 -0.96 3.09 20.67
N LEU A 355 -0.93 4.18 19.89
CA LEU A 355 -2.10 4.66 19.14
C LEU A 355 -2.56 3.60 18.12
N GLY A 356 -1.63 2.97 17.41
CA GLY A 356 -1.91 1.86 16.49
C GLY A 356 -2.56 0.66 17.18
N LEU A 357 -2.13 0.32 18.41
CA LEU A 357 -2.74 -0.75 19.20
C LEU A 357 -4.17 -0.41 19.62
N GLN A 358 -4.44 0.83 20.00
CA GLN A 358 -5.80 1.29 20.35
C GLN A 358 -6.75 1.17 19.15
N VAL A 359 -6.33 1.67 17.98
CA VAL A 359 -7.09 1.52 16.72
C VAL A 359 -7.28 0.04 16.37
N GLY A 360 -6.21 -0.75 16.45
CA GLY A 360 -6.24 -2.18 16.15
C GLY A 360 -7.24 -2.96 17.02
N ARG A 361 -7.36 -2.63 18.32
CA ARG A 361 -8.37 -3.22 19.22
C ARG A 361 -9.77 -2.92 18.74
N LYS A 362 -10.06 -1.67 18.38
CA LYS A 362 -11.39 -1.29 17.90
C LYS A 362 -11.72 -1.96 16.57
N LEU A 363 -10.77 -2.01 15.65
CA LEU A 363 -10.93 -2.72 14.37
C LEU A 363 -11.16 -4.22 14.55
N ALA A 364 -10.44 -4.85 15.49
CA ALA A 364 -10.64 -6.27 15.82
C ALA A 364 -12.03 -6.53 16.41
N GLU A 365 -12.57 -5.64 17.24
CA GLU A 365 -13.96 -5.70 17.73
C GLU A 365 -14.99 -5.63 16.57
N LYS A 366 -14.70 -4.86 15.51
CA LYS A 366 -15.53 -4.83 14.29
C LYS A 366 -15.33 -6.07 13.40
N GLY A 367 -14.42 -6.98 13.75
CA GLY A 367 -14.11 -8.18 12.98
C GLY A 367 -13.17 -7.95 11.80
N ALA A 368 -12.40 -6.84 11.79
CA ALA A 368 -11.36 -6.62 10.80
C ALA A 368 -10.28 -7.71 10.91
N LEU A 369 -9.65 -8.01 9.78
CA LEU A 369 -8.70 -9.09 9.66
C LEU A 369 -7.50 -8.65 8.83
N GLU A 370 -6.35 -9.23 9.16
CA GLU A 370 -5.10 -9.03 8.46
C GLU A 370 -4.60 -7.59 8.60
N ARG A 371 -4.27 -6.88 7.53
CA ARG A 371 -3.48 -5.64 7.61
C ARG A 371 -4.36 -4.42 7.82
N PHE A 372 -3.90 -3.56 8.72
CA PHE A 372 -4.34 -2.18 8.81
C PHE A 372 -3.12 -1.26 8.90
N GLY A 373 -3.24 -0.07 8.31
CA GLY A 373 -2.32 1.04 8.52
C GLY A 373 -3.05 2.22 9.13
N VAL A 374 -2.39 2.99 9.99
CA VAL A 374 -2.91 4.28 10.46
C VAL A 374 -1.88 5.36 10.12
N ASP A 375 -2.34 6.37 9.38
CA ASP A 375 -1.54 7.52 9.02
C ASP A 375 -1.80 8.65 10.02
N PHE A 376 -0.75 9.37 10.38
CA PHE A 376 -0.79 10.47 11.33
C PHE A 376 -0.14 11.71 10.74
N ILE A 377 -0.45 12.85 11.34
CA ILE A 377 0.34 14.07 11.28
C ILE A 377 0.98 14.26 12.64
N ALA A 378 2.29 14.50 12.66
CA ALA A 378 3.04 14.83 13.86
C ALA A 378 3.62 16.24 13.74
N VAL A 379 3.33 17.11 14.71
CA VAL A 379 3.83 18.50 14.75
C VAL A 379 4.68 18.71 15.98
N GLU A 380 5.91 19.19 15.79
CA GLU A 380 6.80 19.54 16.90
C GLU A 380 6.26 20.78 17.60
N GLN A 381 5.96 20.67 18.90
CA GLN A 381 5.48 21.78 19.70
C GLN A 381 6.64 22.60 20.28
N GLU A 382 6.41 23.88 20.55
CA GLU A 382 7.43 24.79 21.11
C GLU A 382 8.01 24.29 22.46
N ASN A 383 7.22 23.52 23.22
CA ASN A 383 7.61 22.93 24.50
C ASN A 383 8.32 21.57 24.39
N GLY A 384 8.58 21.07 23.18
CA GLY A 384 9.38 19.86 22.91
C GLY A 384 8.64 18.56 22.55
N PRO A 385 7.44 18.21 23.08
CA PRO A 385 6.71 17.02 22.64
C PRO A 385 6.12 17.19 21.24
N TRP A 386 5.81 16.07 20.61
CA TRP A 386 5.11 16.05 19.31
C TRP A 386 3.61 15.90 19.55
N ASP A 387 2.81 16.75 18.91
CA ASP A 387 1.36 16.55 18.82
C ASP A 387 1.07 15.61 17.66
N ILE A 388 0.49 14.44 17.96
CA ILE A 388 0.25 13.36 17.00
C ILE A 388 -1.25 13.20 16.80
N GLN A 389 -1.71 13.46 15.58
CA GLN A 389 -3.11 13.44 15.19
C GLN A 389 -3.33 12.41 14.08
N ALA A 390 -4.19 11.41 14.31
CA ALA A 390 -4.55 10.41 13.31
C ALA A 390 -5.41 11.02 12.20
N ILE A 391 -5.15 10.65 10.95
CA ILE A 391 -5.83 11.25 9.78
C ILE A 391 -6.51 10.23 8.87
N GLU A 392 -6.08 8.96 8.87
CA GLU A 392 -6.60 7.94 7.95
C GLU A 392 -6.29 6.51 8.42
N ILE A 393 -7.24 5.59 8.23
CA ILE A 393 -7.05 4.15 8.36
C ILE A 393 -7.04 3.52 6.97
N ASN A 394 -6.06 2.67 6.70
CA ASN A 394 -5.97 1.87 5.48
C ASN A 394 -6.23 0.39 5.81
N LEU A 395 -7.41 -0.16 5.45
CA LEU A 395 -7.75 -1.59 5.64
C LEU A 395 -7.35 -2.47 4.44
N ARG A 396 -6.11 -2.29 3.99
CA ARG A 396 -5.53 -2.99 2.84
C ARG A 396 -4.01 -2.99 2.93
N LYS A 397 -3.37 -3.72 2.02
CA LYS A 397 -1.92 -3.62 1.83
C LYS A 397 -1.57 -2.29 1.18
N GLY A 398 -0.65 -1.54 1.77
CA GLY A 398 -0.22 -0.22 1.29
C GLY A 398 1.23 -0.19 0.80
N GLY A 399 1.73 1.00 0.46
CA GLY A 399 3.13 1.20 0.01
C GLY A 399 4.19 0.83 1.04
N THR A 400 3.82 0.75 2.33
CA THR A 400 4.71 0.30 3.41
C THR A 400 4.65 -1.21 3.66
N THR A 401 3.70 -1.94 3.05
CA THR A 401 3.56 -3.39 3.25
C THR A 401 4.66 -4.17 2.54
N HIS A 402 4.91 -3.87 1.26
CA HIS A 402 5.98 -4.53 0.51
C HIS A 402 7.35 -4.40 1.20
N PRO A 403 7.87 -3.19 1.52
CA PRO A 403 9.21 -3.08 2.08
C PRO A 403 9.35 -3.76 3.46
N PHE A 404 8.33 -3.65 4.32
CA PHE A 404 8.34 -4.36 5.61
C PHE A 404 8.33 -5.88 5.42
N MET A 405 7.48 -6.41 4.53
CA MET A 405 7.41 -7.85 4.30
C MET A 405 8.68 -8.39 3.66
N THR A 406 9.30 -7.63 2.77
CA THR A 406 10.63 -7.95 2.20
C THR A 406 11.68 -8.05 3.29
N LEU A 407 11.80 -7.04 4.17
CA LEU A 407 12.71 -7.10 5.32
C LEU A 407 12.43 -8.32 6.20
N LYS A 408 11.16 -8.52 6.60
CA LYS A 408 10.76 -9.59 7.51
C LYS A 408 11.06 -10.96 6.94
N LEU A 409 10.72 -11.20 5.68
CA LEU A 409 10.86 -12.53 5.07
C LEU A 409 12.33 -12.84 4.73
N LEU A 410 13.13 -11.89 4.26
CA LEU A 410 14.54 -12.12 3.96
C LEU A 410 15.38 -12.40 5.20
N THR A 411 15.16 -11.63 6.27
CA THR A 411 15.97 -11.70 7.50
C THR A 411 15.41 -12.66 8.56
N ASN A 412 14.17 -13.11 8.38
CA ASN A 412 13.39 -13.85 9.39
C ASN A 412 13.41 -13.19 10.79
N GLY A 413 13.54 -11.86 10.81
CA GLY A 413 13.64 -11.09 12.04
C GLY A 413 12.30 -10.86 12.72
N ARG A 414 12.35 -10.11 13.82
CA ARG A 414 11.22 -9.78 14.67
C ARG A 414 11.19 -8.30 15.01
N TYR A 415 9.97 -7.76 15.12
CA TYR A 415 9.74 -6.43 15.64
C TYR A 415 9.70 -6.48 17.18
N ASP A 416 10.38 -5.56 17.83
CA ASP A 416 10.43 -5.44 19.29
C ASP A 416 9.62 -4.21 19.73
N LEU A 417 8.48 -4.46 20.38
CA LEU A 417 7.57 -3.43 20.85
C LEU A 417 8.17 -2.53 21.94
N SER A 418 9.17 -2.99 22.68
CA SER A 418 9.78 -2.21 23.75
C SER A 418 10.67 -1.09 23.20
N THR A 419 11.30 -1.33 22.06
CA THR A 419 12.21 -0.39 21.40
C THR A 419 11.62 0.26 20.17
N GLY A 420 10.62 -0.36 19.53
CA GLY A 420 10.09 0.03 18.23
C GLY A 420 11.02 -0.29 17.06
N LEU A 421 12.02 -1.15 17.28
CA LEU A 421 13.01 -1.55 16.29
C LEU A 421 12.72 -2.95 15.75
N PHE A 422 13.21 -3.23 14.54
CA PHE A 422 13.21 -4.57 13.98
C PHE A 422 14.61 -5.18 14.09
N TYR A 423 14.70 -6.40 14.60
CA TYR A 423 15.97 -7.13 14.72
C TYR A 423 15.97 -8.34 13.82
N SER A 424 17.03 -8.52 13.04
CA SER A 424 17.23 -9.75 12.28
C SER A 424 17.47 -10.95 13.21
N GLN A 425 17.52 -12.17 12.67
CA GLN A 425 17.86 -13.35 13.47
C GLN A 425 19.24 -13.27 14.11
N GLN A 426 20.15 -12.51 13.52
CA GLN A 426 21.49 -12.26 14.07
C GLN A 426 21.48 -11.21 15.21
N GLY A 427 20.31 -10.69 15.59
CA GLY A 427 20.16 -9.69 16.66
C GLY A 427 20.60 -8.29 16.26
N ARG A 428 20.80 -8.01 14.97
CA ARG A 428 21.16 -6.68 14.47
C ARG A 428 19.91 -5.86 14.16
N PRO A 429 19.84 -4.58 14.58
CA PRO A 429 18.73 -3.72 14.19
C PRO A 429 18.77 -3.50 12.68
N LYS A 430 17.61 -3.48 12.03
CA LYS A 430 17.49 -3.25 10.59
C LYS A 430 16.63 -2.03 10.32
N TYR A 431 17.09 -1.26 9.35
CA TYR A 431 16.51 0.00 8.90
C TYR A 431 16.30 -0.09 7.39
N TYR A 432 15.37 0.69 6.85
CA TYR A 432 15.31 0.85 5.40
C TYR A 432 14.82 2.21 4.95
N ILE A 433 15.21 2.54 3.72
CA ILE A 433 14.54 3.52 2.87
C ILE A 433 13.90 2.77 1.71
N ALA A 434 12.62 3.02 1.47
CA ALA A 434 11.89 2.37 0.39
C ALA A 434 11.08 3.36 -0.44
N THR A 435 10.99 3.10 -1.74
CA THR A 435 10.18 3.87 -2.68
C THR A 435 9.60 2.95 -3.75
N ASP A 436 8.44 3.32 -4.27
CA ASP A 436 7.85 2.76 -5.49
C ASP A 436 7.90 3.76 -6.65
N ASN A 437 8.53 4.91 -6.43
CA ASN A 437 8.47 6.09 -7.26
C ASN A 437 9.87 6.67 -7.54
N LEU A 438 10.92 5.82 -7.55
CA LEU A 438 12.17 6.24 -8.18
C LEU A 438 11.92 6.32 -9.68
N GLN A 439 11.61 7.52 -10.16
CA GLN A 439 11.17 7.75 -11.53
C GLN A 439 11.90 8.94 -12.14
N LYS A 440 12.55 8.71 -13.30
CA LYS A 440 13.17 9.75 -14.13
C LYS A 440 13.06 9.37 -15.59
N ASP A 441 12.76 10.34 -16.45
CA ASP A 441 12.65 10.13 -17.90
C ASP A 441 13.90 9.47 -18.51
N ARG A 442 15.08 9.79 -17.98
CA ARG A 442 16.35 9.21 -18.45
C ARG A 442 16.46 7.69 -18.25
N TYR A 443 15.70 7.11 -17.32
CA TYR A 443 15.72 5.66 -17.08
C TYR A 443 14.87 4.89 -18.11
N GLN A 444 14.03 5.58 -18.89
CA GLN A 444 13.23 4.95 -19.94
C GLN A 444 14.14 4.28 -20.97
N GLY A 445 13.73 3.10 -21.42
CA GLY A 445 14.50 2.24 -22.32
C GLY A 445 15.29 1.15 -21.61
N LEU A 446 15.69 1.33 -20.35
CA LEU A 446 16.38 0.27 -19.59
C LEU A 446 15.50 -0.97 -19.45
N LEU A 447 15.99 -2.11 -19.93
CA LEU A 447 15.31 -3.38 -19.83
C LEU A 447 15.55 -4.02 -18.45
N PRO A 448 14.67 -4.95 -18.01
CA PRO A 448 14.90 -5.70 -16.79
C PRO A 448 16.25 -6.44 -16.75
N ASN A 449 16.78 -6.88 -17.90
CA ASN A 449 18.09 -7.53 -17.97
C ASN A 449 19.24 -6.53 -17.81
N ASP A 450 19.15 -5.34 -18.41
CA ASP A 450 20.13 -4.26 -18.20
C ASP A 450 20.23 -3.91 -16.71
N LEU A 451 19.07 -3.85 -16.03
CA LEU A 451 19.04 -3.64 -14.58
C LEU A 451 19.79 -4.75 -13.83
N MET A 452 19.66 -6.02 -14.23
CA MET A 452 20.41 -7.13 -13.60
C MET A 452 21.92 -6.95 -13.76
N ASP A 453 22.37 -6.58 -14.96
CA ASP A 453 23.79 -6.34 -15.25
C ASP A 453 24.34 -5.17 -14.43
N ILE A 454 23.59 -4.07 -14.34
CA ILE A 454 23.91 -2.91 -13.50
C ILE A 454 24.00 -3.33 -12.02
N ILE A 455 23.02 -4.09 -11.52
CA ILE A 455 23.00 -4.58 -10.14
C ILE A 455 24.23 -5.44 -9.83
N ALA A 456 24.59 -6.33 -10.74
CA ALA A 456 25.72 -7.24 -10.59
C ALA A 456 27.05 -6.48 -10.63
N HIS A 457 27.25 -5.64 -11.65
CA HIS A 457 28.47 -4.87 -11.87
C HIS A 457 28.77 -3.92 -10.72
N HIS A 458 27.77 -3.15 -10.28
CA HIS A 458 27.92 -2.14 -9.23
C HIS A 458 27.71 -2.68 -7.81
N ARG A 459 27.41 -3.99 -7.68
CA ARG A 459 27.13 -4.68 -6.41
C ARG A 459 26.06 -3.95 -5.61
N LEU A 460 24.88 -3.79 -6.22
CA LEU A 460 23.72 -3.13 -5.60
C LEU A 460 22.77 -4.12 -4.91
N HIS A 461 22.98 -5.42 -5.12
CA HIS A 461 22.11 -6.48 -4.63
C HIS A 461 22.09 -6.55 -3.09
N PHE A 462 21.00 -7.11 -2.58
CA PHE A 462 20.90 -7.53 -1.19
C PHE A 462 21.81 -8.73 -0.91
N ASP A 463 22.66 -8.62 0.10
CA ASP A 463 23.53 -9.68 0.58
C ASP A 463 22.86 -10.42 1.75
N SER A 464 22.58 -11.71 1.56
CA SER A 464 21.94 -12.56 2.57
C SER A 464 22.82 -12.88 3.78
N CYS A 465 24.14 -12.74 3.68
CA CYS A 465 25.07 -12.98 4.79
C CYS A 465 25.08 -11.81 5.76
N THR A 466 25.16 -10.58 5.25
CA THR A 466 25.13 -9.36 6.06
C THR A 466 23.70 -8.89 6.36
N GLU A 467 22.73 -9.39 5.60
CA GLU A 467 21.33 -8.99 5.62
C GLU A 467 21.16 -7.49 5.32
N THR A 468 21.92 -6.97 4.34
CA THR A 468 21.93 -5.56 3.92
C THR A 468 22.04 -5.43 2.40
N GLY A 469 21.65 -4.29 1.85
CA GLY A 469 21.69 -3.99 0.42
C GLY A 469 20.31 -3.68 -0.14
N THR A 470 20.18 -3.61 -1.46
CA THR A 470 18.94 -3.16 -2.10
C THR A 470 18.17 -4.31 -2.74
N VAL A 471 16.87 -4.37 -2.45
CA VAL A 471 15.90 -5.24 -3.12
C VAL A 471 15.08 -4.40 -4.09
N PHE A 472 14.94 -4.86 -5.33
CA PHE A 472 14.27 -4.17 -6.42
C PHE A 472 12.90 -4.77 -6.71
N HIS A 473 11.94 -3.93 -7.05
CA HIS A 473 10.56 -4.31 -7.37
C HIS A 473 9.97 -3.35 -8.41
N LEU A 474 8.80 -3.66 -8.97
CA LEU A 474 8.25 -2.93 -10.12
C LEU A 474 9.26 -2.84 -11.29
N MET A 475 10.02 -3.90 -11.52
CA MET A 475 11.06 -3.91 -12.55
C MET A 475 10.47 -3.84 -13.96
N GLY A 476 9.23 -4.32 -14.14
CA GLY A 476 8.52 -4.16 -15.41
C GLY A 476 8.21 -2.70 -15.76
N CYS A 477 8.11 -1.79 -14.77
CA CYS A 477 7.88 -0.37 -15.02
C CYS A 477 9.08 0.34 -15.68
N LEU A 478 10.29 -0.22 -15.56
CA LEU A 478 11.52 0.51 -15.82
C LEU A 478 11.62 0.98 -17.28
N SER A 479 11.40 0.06 -18.22
CA SER A 479 11.61 0.35 -19.64
C SER A 479 10.65 1.41 -20.18
N GLN A 480 9.36 1.30 -19.87
CA GLN A 480 8.34 2.20 -20.43
C GLN A 480 8.22 3.52 -19.66
N PHE A 481 8.28 3.47 -18.33
CA PHE A 481 7.97 4.63 -17.48
C PHE A 481 9.21 5.26 -16.85
N GLY A 482 10.38 4.62 -16.97
CA GLY A 482 11.58 5.05 -16.26
C GLY A 482 11.41 4.98 -14.75
N LYS A 483 10.54 4.08 -14.28
CA LYS A 483 10.08 3.96 -12.89
C LYS A 483 10.54 2.63 -12.30
N LEU A 484 11.07 2.70 -11.08
CA LEU A 484 11.59 1.54 -10.36
C LEU A 484 11.19 1.62 -8.89
N GLY A 485 10.82 0.47 -8.32
CA GLY A 485 10.67 0.31 -6.89
C GLY A 485 11.95 -0.27 -6.28
N LEU A 486 12.30 0.20 -5.08
CA LEU A 486 13.39 -0.39 -4.31
C LEU A 486 13.22 -0.27 -2.80
N THR A 487 13.85 -1.19 -2.08
CA THR A 487 13.95 -1.23 -0.62
C THR A 487 15.42 -1.41 -0.23
N SER A 488 16.08 -0.33 0.22
CA SER A 488 17.47 -0.33 0.66
C SER A 488 17.55 -0.64 2.15
N ILE A 489 18.13 -1.78 2.54
CA ILE A 489 18.17 -2.29 3.92
C ILE A 489 19.57 -2.13 4.50
N GLY A 490 19.69 -1.51 5.68
CA GLY A 490 20.94 -1.32 6.40
C GLY A 490 20.83 -1.61 7.91
N ASP A 491 21.96 -1.61 8.60
CA ASP A 491 22.10 -1.73 10.07
C ASP A 491 21.91 -0.37 10.78
N SER A 492 21.79 0.72 10.02
CA SER A 492 21.43 2.06 10.49
C SER A 492 20.64 2.80 9.41
N LEU A 493 19.91 3.85 9.80
CA LEU A 493 19.19 4.69 8.84
C LEU A 493 20.14 5.36 7.83
N GLN A 494 21.30 5.85 8.30
CA GLN A 494 22.32 6.45 7.43
C GLN A 494 22.82 5.44 6.39
N GLN A 495 23.11 4.21 6.79
CA GLN A 495 23.58 3.19 5.84
C GLN A 495 22.51 2.85 4.79
N ALA A 496 21.24 2.76 5.19
CA ALA A 496 20.14 2.54 4.25
C ALA A 496 20.00 3.71 3.26
N GLU A 497 20.20 4.95 3.72
CA GLU A 497 20.19 6.15 2.89
C GLU A 497 21.39 6.20 1.92
N ASP A 498 22.58 5.83 2.38
CA ASP A 498 23.77 5.74 1.54
C ASP A 498 23.59 4.71 0.41
N MET A 499 22.98 3.56 0.73
CA MET A 499 22.63 2.53 -0.27
C MET A 499 21.60 3.03 -1.28
N TYR A 500 20.54 3.69 -0.81
CA TYR A 500 19.54 4.34 -1.67
C TYR A 500 20.21 5.34 -2.63
N ASN A 501 21.03 6.24 -2.10
CA ASN A 501 21.71 7.28 -2.87
C ASN A 501 22.70 6.68 -3.88
N LYS A 502 23.39 5.59 -3.51
CA LYS A 502 24.26 4.84 -4.43
C LYS A 502 23.49 4.31 -5.64
N VAL A 503 22.32 3.71 -5.42
CA VAL A 503 21.48 3.19 -6.53
C VAL A 503 21.06 4.32 -7.45
N VAL A 504 20.56 5.44 -6.91
CA VAL A 504 20.16 6.60 -7.72
C VAL A 504 21.34 7.14 -8.54
N LYS A 505 22.52 7.27 -7.92
CA LYS A 505 23.73 7.74 -8.59
C LYS A 505 24.15 6.81 -9.74
N VAL A 506 24.16 5.49 -9.50
CA VAL A 506 24.54 4.50 -10.51
C VAL A 506 23.56 4.51 -11.68
N LEU A 507 22.24 4.51 -11.42
CA LEU A 507 21.25 4.59 -12.51
C LEU A 507 21.38 5.91 -13.28
N ASP A 508 21.67 7.03 -12.61
CA ASP A 508 21.94 8.30 -13.29
C ASP A 508 23.20 8.29 -14.16
N GLU A 509 24.19 7.45 -13.83
CA GLU A 509 25.44 7.28 -14.58
C GLU A 509 25.26 6.35 -15.79
N GLU A 510 24.62 5.20 -15.58
CA GLU A 510 24.33 4.19 -16.63
C GLU A 510 23.32 4.69 -17.67
N SER A 511 22.49 5.67 -17.32
CA SER A 511 21.50 6.28 -18.22
C SER A 511 21.96 7.61 -18.84
N ARG A 512 23.26 7.92 -18.86
CA ARG A 512 23.76 9.13 -19.53
C ARG A 512 23.71 8.97 -21.04
N SER A 513 23.17 9.98 -21.73
CA SER A 513 22.93 9.99 -23.18
C SER A 513 24.18 10.03 -24.07
N ASN A 514 25.39 9.81 -23.54
CA ASN A 514 26.61 9.75 -24.35
C ASN A 514 26.77 8.33 -24.93
N SER A 515 26.11 8.15 -26.07
CA SER A 515 25.91 6.93 -26.85
C SER A 515 27.17 6.33 -27.50
N GLN A 516 28.36 6.44 -26.91
CA GLN A 516 29.58 5.80 -27.45
C GLN A 516 30.28 4.83 -26.49
N ASP A 517 29.97 4.86 -25.20
CA ASP A 517 30.60 3.99 -24.19
C ASP A 517 29.52 3.40 -23.25
N PHE A 518 28.51 2.72 -23.78
CA PHE A 518 27.77 1.80 -22.90
C PHE A 518 28.77 0.72 -22.49
N PRO A 519 28.99 0.49 -21.18
CA PRO A 519 29.83 -0.63 -20.77
C PRO A 519 29.21 -1.88 -21.37
N ALA A 520 29.92 -2.54 -22.29
CA ALA A 520 29.52 -3.87 -22.72
C ALA A 520 29.69 -4.77 -21.49
N PHE A 521 28.61 -4.97 -20.74
CA PHE A 521 28.63 -5.87 -19.58
C PHE A 521 28.82 -7.33 -20.01
N SER A 522 28.65 -7.62 -21.31
CA SER A 522 29.02 -8.89 -21.91
C SER A 522 29.33 -8.82 -23.41
N ASP A 523 30.53 -9.27 -23.81
CA ASP A 523 30.80 -9.78 -25.15
C ASP A 523 30.30 -11.24 -25.24
N TYR A 524 28.99 -11.47 -25.14
CA TYR A 524 28.46 -12.80 -25.46
C TYR A 524 28.23 -12.88 -26.97
N ASP A 525 29.05 -13.66 -27.66
CA ASP A 525 28.68 -14.18 -28.99
C ASP A 525 27.40 -14.99 -28.81
N PHE A 526 26.29 -14.48 -29.35
CA PHE A 526 25.05 -15.24 -29.40
C PHE A 526 25.31 -16.54 -30.18
N PRO A 527 24.99 -17.72 -29.64
CA PRO A 527 24.90 -18.90 -30.47
C PRO A 527 23.74 -18.70 -31.44
N MET A 528 24.03 -18.19 -32.63
CA MET A 528 23.12 -18.26 -33.74
C MET A 528 22.97 -19.75 -34.06
N ILE A 529 21.78 -20.29 -33.80
CA ILE A 529 21.31 -21.64 -34.17
C ILE A 529 21.63 -22.72 -33.12
N TRP A 530 20.61 -23.05 -32.33
CA TRP A 530 20.49 -24.36 -31.68
C TRP A 530 19.76 -25.28 -32.66
N ASP A 531 20.48 -25.85 -33.62
CA ASP A 531 19.96 -26.91 -34.49
C ASP A 531 19.81 -28.18 -33.66
N GLY A 532 18.63 -28.33 -33.05
CA GLY A 532 18.22 -29.54 -32.38
C GLY A 532 17.82 -30.63 -33.39
N HIS A 533 18.80 -31.21 -34.09
CA HIS A 533 18.68 -32.54 -34.69
C HIS A 533 20.04 -33.24 -34.74
N ASN A 534 20.27 -34.16 -33.79
CA ASN A 534 20.94 -35.46 -34.01
C ASN A 534 21.04 -36.25 -32.69
N GLN A 535 20.02 -37.03 -32.34
CA GLN A 535 19.99 -38.50 -32.43
C GLN A 535 18.70 -39.03 -31.80
#